data_AF-A0A162DAF9-F1
#
_entry.id   AF-A0A162DAF9-F1
#
_cell.length_a   1.000
_cell.length_b   1.000
_cell.length_c   1.000
_cell.angle_alpha   90.00
_cell.angle_beta   90.00
_cell.angle_gamma   90.00
#
_symmetry.space_group_name_H-M   'P 1'
#
loop_
_entity.id
_entity.type
_entity.pdbx_description
1 polymer ?
#
loop_
_entity_poly.entity_id
_entity_poly.type
_entity_poly.pdbx_seq_one_letter_code
_entity_poly.pdbx_strand_id
1 'polypeptide(L)'
;MNAVSELTYFSRRDIIRLFDRFYRINPNAVKANPFGVRLPAADIFASIEELKCNPFRQRLAYVFSSKQDDCFSFDDFVDLASTLTTMVC
;
A
#
# COMPACT_ATOMS: atom_id res chain seq x y z
N MET A 1 -5.58 18.99 8.58
CA MET A 1 -4.90 18.32 7.45
C MET A 1 -3.39 18.26 7.73
N ASN A 2 -2.94 17.48 8.72
CA ASN A 2 -1.51 17.27 9.01
C ASN A 2 -1.42 16.01 9.88
N ALA A 3 -1.45 14.82 9.27
CA ALA A 3 -1.20 13.58 10.02
C ALA A 3 -0.41 12.54 9.21
N VAL A 4 -0.33 12.68 7.88
CA VAL A 4 0.45 11.77 7.03
C VAL A 4 1.95 12.14 7.00
N SER A 5 2.30 13.38 7.35
CA SER A 5 3.68 13.87 7.27
C SER A 5 4.53 13.65 8.53
N GLU A 6 3.91 13.36 9.68
CA GLU A 6 4.63 13.33 10.96
C GLU A 6 5.03 11.92 11.43
N LEU A 7 4.51 10.85 10.79
CA LEU A 7 4.77 9.46 11.21
C LEU A 7 5.43 8.58 10.13
N THR A 8 5.72 9.14 8.96
CA THR A 8 6.19 8.36 7.81
C THR A 8 7.52 8.91 7.29
N TYR A 9 8.56 8.06 7.24
CA TYR A 9 9.92 8.38 6.77
C TYR A 9 10.02 8.79 5.28
N PHE A 10 8.89 8.93 4.59
CA PHE A 10 8.83 9.15 3.15
C PHE A 10 8.93 10.62 2.76
N SER A 11 9.78 10.92 1.78
CA SER A 11 9.75 12.21 1.11
C SER A 11 8.53 12.33 0.20
N ARG A 12 8.19 13.55 -0.23
CA ARG A 12 7.13 13.77 -1.23
C ARG A 12 7.34 12.95 -2.51
N ARG A 13 8.59 12.73 -2.91
CA ARG A 13 8.92 11.93 -4.11
C ARG A 13 8.59 10.45 -3.90
N ASP A 14 8.80 9.94 -2.70
CA ASP A 14 8.52 8.54 -2.37
C ASP A 14 7.01 8.29 -2.31
N ILE A 15 6.25 9.24 -1.76
CA ILE A 15 4.77 9.19 -1.77
C ILE A 15 4.24 9.14 -3.21
N ILE A 16 4.79 9.96 -4.12
CA ILE A 16 4.39 9.95 -5.54
C ILE A 16 4.73 8.60 -6.19
N ARG A 17 5.92 8.03 -5.92
CA ARG A 17 6.32 6.72 -6.45
C ARG A 17 5.42 5.59 -5.94
N LEU A 18 5.06 5.63 -4.65
CA LEU A 18 4.14 4.68 -4.03
C LEU A 18 2.75 4.79 -4.67
N PHE A 19 2.26 6.01 -4.88
CA PHE A 19 0.99 6.23 -5.55
C PHE A 19 0.98 5.72 -6.98
N ASP A 20 2.04 5.97 -7.76
CA ASP A 20 2.18 5.45 -9.11
C ASP A 20 2.16 3.91 -9.13
N ARG A 21 2.80 3.26 -8.15
CA ARG A 21 2.79 1.80 -8.01
C ARG A 21 1.39 1.30 -7.66
N PHE A 22 0.73 1.93 -6.68
CA PHE A 22 -0.64 1.61 -6.27
C PHE A 22 -1.63 1.76 -7.43
N TYR A 23 -1.52 2.85 -8.18
CA TYR A 23 -2.33 3.12 -9.37
C TYR A 23 -2.14 2.06 -10.46
N ARG A 24 -0.91 1.57 -10.68
CA ARG A 24 -0.62 0.53 -11.68
C ARG A 24 -1.25 -0.83 -11.38
N ILE A 25 -1.57 -1.12 -10.12
CA ILE A 25 -2.20 -2.38 -9.72
C ILE A 25 -3.60 -2.49 -10.31
N ASN A 26 -4.41 -1.42 -10.18
CA ASN A 26 -5.71 -1.36 -10.83
C ASN A 26 -6.09 0.08 -11.21
N PRO A 27 -5.67 0.54 -12.40
CA PRO A 27 -5.89 1.91 -12.83
C PRO A 27 -7.38 2.27 -12.92
N ASN A 28 -8.23 1.32 -13.27
CA ASN A 28 -9.67 1.56 -13.43
C ASN A 28 -10.36 1.78 -12.08
N ALA A 29 -10.05 0.95 -11.08
CA ALA A 29 -10.59 1.10 -9.73
C ALA A 29 -10.13 2.42 -9.09
N VAL A 30 -8.85 2.78 -9.26
CA VAL A 30 -8.32 4.04 -8.72
C VAL A 30 -8.93 5.25 -9.41
N LYS A 31 -9.13 5.23 -10.74
CA LYS A 31 -9.83 6.31 -11.45
C LYS A 31 -11.28 6.46 -11.01
N ALA A 32 -11.97 5.35 -10.75
CA ALA A 32 -13.37 5.37 -10.32
C ALA A 32 -13.54 5.96 -8.92
N ASN A 33 -12.57 5.75 -8.02
CA ASN A 33 -12.60 6.30 -6.67
C ASN A 33 -11.20 6.67 -6.14
N PRO A 34 -10.63 7.82 -6.53
CA PRO A 34 -9.22 8.15 -6.26
C PRO A 34 -8.85 8.23 -4.77
N PHE A 35 -9.80 8.61 -3.92
CA PHE A 35 -9.56 8.86 -2.49
C PHE A 35 -10.10 7.75 -1.57
N GLY A 36 -10.95 6.87 -2.08
CA GLY A 36 -11.60 5.83 -1.29
C GLY A 36 -11.47 4.42 -1.86
N VAL A 37 -10.72 4.24 -2.95
CA VAL A 37 -10.46 2.92 -3.51
C VAL A 37 -9.74 2.06 -2.47
N ARG A 38 -10.21 0.82 -2.33
CA ARG A 38 -9.49 -0.24 -1.62
C ARG A 38 -9.21 -1.33 -2.63
N LEU A 39 -7.95 -1.75 -2.71
CA LEU A 39 -7.51 -2.80 -3.62
C LEU A 39 -7.33 -4.11 -2.85
N PRO A 40 -7.61 -5.27 -3.45
CA PRO A 40 -7.38 -6.55 -2.81
C PRO A 40 -5.91 -6.72 -2.40
N ALA A 41 -5.67 -7.18 -1.17
CA ALA A 41 -4.32 -7.41 -0.63
C ALA A 41 -3.52 -8.40 -1.50
N ALA A 42 -4.21 -9.37 -2.10
CA ALA A 42 -3.62 -10.33 -3.04
C ALA A 42 -2.96 -9.64 -4.23
N ASP A 43 -3.61 -8.63 -4.82
CA ASP A 43 -3.09 -7.89 -5.97
C ASP A 43 -1.90 -7.00 -5.56
N ILE A 44 -1.99 -6.39 -4.37
CA ILE A 44 -0.87 -5.63 -3.79
C ILE A 44 0.34 -6.52 -3.57
N PHE A 45 0.18 -7.68 -2.92
CA PHE A 45 1.30 -8.59 -2.68
C PHE A 45 1.86 -9.20 -3.96
N ALA A 46 1.03 -9.41 -4.97
CA ALA A 46 1.49 -9.84 -6.29
C ALA A 46 2.32 -8.75 -7.00
N SER A 47 2.14 -7.46 -6.66
CA SER A 47 2.94 -6.37 -7.20
C SER A 47 4.31 -6.19 -6.52
N ILE A 48 4.53 -6.84 -5.38
CA ILE A 48 5.70 -6.70 -4.51
C ILE A 48 6.45 -8.02 -4.46
N GLU A 49 7.61 -8.10 -5.11
CA GLU A 49 8.35 -9.37 -5.23
C GLU A 49 8.77 -9.93 -3.87
N GLU A 50 9.12 -9.07 -2.92
CA GLU A 50 9.51 -9.42 -1.57
C GLU A 50 8.36 -10.07 -0.77
N LEU A 51 7.11 -9.71 -1.08
CA LEU A 51 5.92 -10.26 -0.42
C LEU A 51 5.38 -11.51 -1.11
N LYS A 52 5.72 -11.75 -2.39
CA LYS A 52 5.33 -12.98 -3.10
C LYS A 52 5.83 -14.22 -2.38
N CYS A 53 7.08 -14.17 -1.91
CA CYS A 53 7.74 -15.29 -1.22
C CYS A 53 7.62 -15.21 0.31
N ASN A 54 6.90 -14.22 0.85
CA ASN A 54 6.84 -14.01 2.29
C ASN A 54 5.81 -14.98 2.94
N PRO A 55 6.24 -15.90 3.83
CA PRO A 55 5.34 -16.84 4.50
C PRO A 55 4.32 -16.16 5.42
N PHE A 56 4.55 -14.90 5.81
CA PHE A 56 3.67 -14.12 6.68
C PHE A 56 2.68 -13.22 5.93
N ARG A 57 2.57 -13.33 4.60
CA ARG A 57 1.71 -12.45 3.77
C ARG A 57 0.28 -12.32 4.28
N GLN A 58 -0.36 -13.42 4.72
CA GLN A 58 -1.74 -13.35 5.23
C GLN A 58 -1.84 -12.57 6.54
N ARG A 59 -0.84 -12.70 7.42
CA ARG A 59 -0.81 -11.96 8.67
C ARG A 59 -0.52 -10.48 8.43
N LEU A 60 0.31 -10.17 7.43
CA LEU A 60 0.53 -8.79 6.98
C LEU A 60 -0.76 -8.19 6.39
N ALA A 61 -1.51 -8.94 5.57
CA ALA A 61 -2.80 -8.48 5.06
C ALA A 61 -3.74 -8.07 6.20
N TYR A 62 -3.86 -8.94 7.20
CA TYR A 62 -4.72 -8.70 8.34
C TYR A 62 -4.26 -7.53 9.22
N VAL A 63 -2.95 -7.42 9.50
CA VAL A 63 -2.40 -6.39 10.38
C VAL A 63 -2.42 -5.00 9.76
N PHE A 64 -2.14 -4.90 8.46
CA PHE A 64 -2.03 -3.61 7.77
C PHE A 64 -3.35 -3.17 7.10
N SER A 65 -4.34 -4.04 6.98
CA SER A 65 -5.68 -3.64 6.53
C SER A 65 -6.43 -2.94 7.66
N SER A 66 -6.62 -1.63 7.56
CA SER A 66 -7.39 -0.83 8.54
C SER A 66 -8.82 -1.34 8.79
N LYS A 67 -9.44 -1.99 7.80
CA LYS A 67 -10.79 -2.56 7.92
C LYS A 67 -10.81 -4.08 8.12
N GLN A 68 -9.65 -4.73 8.14
CA GLN A 68 -9.53 -6.19 8.23
C GLN A 68 -10.38 -6.90 7.16
N ASP A 69 -10.49 -6.30 5.97
CA ASP A 69 -11.33 -6.74 4.86
C ASP A 69 -10.53 -7.39 3.72
N ASP A 70 -9.30 -7.79 4.00
CA ASP A 70 -8.30 -8.25 3.01
C ASP A 70 -8.11 -7.27 1.84
N CYS A 71 -8.48 -6.00 2.03
CA CYS A 71 -8.27 -4.92 1.10
C CYS A 71 -7.47 -3.79 1.75
N PHE A 72 -6.84 -2.99 0.93
CA PHE A 72 -5.90 -1.95 1.34
C PHE A 72 -6.29 -0.64 0.67
N SER A 73 -6.46 0.41 1.47
CA SER A 73 -6.43 1.78 0.96
C SER A 73 -5.01 2.20 0.58
N PHE A 74 -4.87 3.39 0.01
CA PHE A 74 -3.56 3.98 -0.21
C PHE A 74 -2.80 4.19 1.11
N ASP A 75 -3.46 4.62 2.19
CA ASP A 75 -2.84 4.74 3.51
C ASP A 75 -2.35 3.39 4.05
N ASP A 76 -3.18 2.34 3.97
CA ASP A 76 -2.80 0.97 4.37
C ASP A 76 -1.55 0.50 3.59
N PHE A 77 -1.47 0.85 2.30
CA PHE A 77 -0.32 0.54 1.44
C PHE A 77 0.95 1.32 1.83
N VAL A 78 0.81 2.59 2.21
CA VAL A 78 1.91 3.42 2.70
C VAL A 78 2.44 2.89 4.03
N ASP A 79 1.57 2.45 4.93
CA ASP A 79 1.96 1.84 6.21
C ASP A 79 2.69 0.50 6.03
N LEU A 80 2.21 -0.33 5.10
CA LEU A 80 2.90 -1.55 4.70
C LEU A 80 4.28 -1.23 4.11
N ALA A 81 4.37 -0.25 3.22
CA ALA A 81 5.61 0.14 2.58
C ALA A 81 6.61 0.77 3.56
N SER A 82 6.15 1.51 4.58
CA SER A 82 7.03 2.10 5.60
C SER A 82 7.68 1.03 6.47
N THR A 83 6.95 -0.05 6.75
CA THR A 83 7.47 -1.21 7.49
C THR A 83 8.44 -2.03 6.63
N LEU A 84 8.19 -2.09 5.32
CA LEU A 84 9.06 -2.74 4.35
C LEU A 84 10.09 -1.74 3.83
N THR A 85 11.16 -1.52 4.60
CA THR A 85 12.28 -0.60 4.25
C THR A 85 12.84 -0.76 2.84
N THR A 86 12.62 -1.90 2.18
CA THR A 86 13.08 -2.21 0.81
C THR A 86 12.30 -1.50 -0.31
N MET A 87 11.10 -0.97 -0.05
CA MET A 87 10.22 -0.35 -1.06
C MET A 87 10.73 0.96 -1.69
N VAL A 88 11.81 1.55 -1.13
CA VAL A 88 12.25 2.93 -1.40
C VAL A 88 13.64 3.01 -2.04
N CYS A 89 14.31 1.88 -2.26
CA CYS A 89 15.65 1.83 -2.84
C CYS A 89 15.62 1.69 -4.37
#